data_AF-A0A327ZLX1-F1
#
_entry.id   AF-A0A327ZLX1-F1
#
_cell.length_a   1.000
_cell.length_b   1.000
_cell.length_c   1.000
_cell.angle_alpha   90.00
_cell.angle_beta   90.00
_cell.angle_gamma   90.00
#
_symmetry.space_group_name_H-M   'P 1'
#
loop_
_entity.id
_entity.type
_entity.pdbx_description
1 polymer ?
#
loop_
_entity_poly.entity_id
_entity_poly.type
_entity_poly.pdbx_seq_one_letter_code
_entity_poly.pdbx_strand_id
1 'polypeptide(L)'
;MIMPQGYFLTVTPRLEIEYCTQCRWLLRAAWTAQELLTTFATDLGEVALVPGIGGVFEIRLDGETLWSRKAEGGFPELPAIKRMVRDRVAPDRDLGHSDRKKPETSGES
;
A
#
# COMPACT_ATOMS: atom_id res chain seq x y z
N MET A 1 -29.85 18.86 -19.84
CA MET A 1 -28.50 18.44 -19.41
C MET A 1 -28.68 17.64 -18.14
N ILE A 2 -28.70 16.32 -18.28
CA ILE A 2 -29.10 15.38 -17.22
C ILE A 2 -27.87 15.10 -16.37
N MET A 3 -27.87 15.53 -15.12
CA MET A 3 -26.90 15.09 -14.11
C MET A 3 -27.14 13.60 -13.86
N PRO A 4 -26.16 12.70 -14.03
CA PRO A 4 -26.39 11.31 -13.73
C PRO A 4 -26.58 11.15 -12.23
N GLN A 5 -27.73 10.56 -11.92
CA GLN A 5 -28.11 10.02 -10.63
C GLN A 5 -27.06 9.00 -10.16
N GLY A 6 -26.57 9.17 -8.93
CA GLY A 6 -25.80 8.13 -8.24
C GLY A 6 -24.67 8.66 -7.38
N TYR A 7 -24.98 9.42 -6.32
CA TYR A 7 -24.06 9.48 -5.20
C TYR A 7 -24.19 8.15 -4.46
N PHE A 8 -23.53 7.11 -4.98
CA PHE A 8 -23.16 6.01 -4.12
C PHE A 8 -22.21 6.62 -3.08
N LEU A 9 -22.55 6.47 -1.80
CA LEU A 9 -21.55 6.52 -0.73
C LEU A 9 -20.64 5.30 -0.92
N THR A 10 -19.90 5.23 -2.03
CA THR A 10 -18.84 4.24 -2.19
C THR A 10 -17.82 4.59 -1.14
N VAL A 11 -17.76 3.81 -0.07
CA VAL A 11 -16.66 3.90 0.89
C VAL A 11 -15.41 3.62 0.08
N THR A 12 -14.69 4.68 -0.25
CA THR A 12 -13.43 4.57 -0.96
C THR A 12 -12.39 4.05 0.02
N PRO A 13 -11.64 2.98 -0.31
CA PRO A 13 -10.71 2.36 0.62
C PRO A 13 -9.73 3.36 1.23
N ARG A 14 -9.57 3.28 2.55
CA ARG A 14 -8.61 4.09 3.32
C ARG A 14 -7.38 3.25 3.60
N LEU A 15 -6.24 3.69 3.08
CA LEU A 15 -4.95 3.05 3.36
C LEU A 15 -4.17 3.85 4.40
N GLU A 16 -3.58 3.17 5.37
CA GLU A 16 -2.80 3.79 6.44
C GLU A 16 -1.38 3.27 6.41
N ILE A 17 -0.40 4.17 6.57
CA ILE A 17 1.00 3.83 6.74
C ILE A 17 1.43 4.33 8.12
N GLU A 18 1.47 3.43 9.10
CA GLU A 18 1.99 3.74 10.43
C GLU A 18 3.51 3.68 10.41
N TYR A 19 4.19 4.75 10.85
CA TYR A 19 5.64 4.84 10.75
C TYR A 19 6.30 5.36 12.04
N CYS A 20 7.45 4.78 12.38
CA CYS A 20 8.26 5.23 13.50
C CYS A 20 8.84 6.64 13.26
N THR A 21 8.37 7.62 14.02
CA THR A 21 8.86 9.01 14.00
C THR A 21 10.30 9.13 14.48
N GLN A 22 10.65 8.39 15.54
CA GLN A 22 12.00 8.37 16.13
C GLN A 22 13.06 7.77 15.19
N CYS A 23 12.62 6.93 14.25
CA CYS A 23 13.48 6.20 13.33
C CYS A 23 13.73 6.98 12.02
N ARG A 24 13.15 8.17 11.88
CA ARG A 24 13.18 9.02 10.67
C ARG A 24 12.65 8.32 9.40
N TRP A 25 11.61 7.50 9.54
CA TRP A 25 11.01 6.78 8.40
C TRP A 25 9.92 7.55 7.65
N LEU A 26 9.65 8.81 8.03
CA LEU A 26 8.67 9.66 7.34
C LEU A 26 8.91 9.71 5.82
N LEU A 27 10.16 9.90 5.38
CA LEU A 27 10.46 9.97 3.94
C LEU A 27 10.10 8.68 3.21
N ARG A 28 10.37 7.52 3.82
CA ARG A 28 10.00 6.23 3.24
C ARG A 28 8.49 6.07 3.19
N ALA A 29 7.79 6.39 4.28
CA ALA A 29 6.33 6.31 4.34
C ALA A 29 5.67 7.25 3.32
N ALA A 30 6.16 8.49 3.20
CA ALA A 30 5.66 9.47 2.24
C ALA A 30 5.91 9.05 0.79
N TRP A 31 7.08 8.49 0.49
CA TRP A 31 7.36 7.96 -0.84
C TRP A 31 6.47 6.75 -1.18
N THR A 32 6.29 5.81 -0.25
CA THR A 32 5.35 4.69 -0.42
C THR A 32 3.92 5.18 -0.67
N ALA A 33 3.46 6.21 0.07
CA ALA A 33 2.15 6.80 -0.14
C ALA A 33 2.01 7.42 -1.54
N GLN A 34 3.01 8.17 -2.01
CA GLN A 34 3.02 8.75 -3.36
C GLN A 34 2.92 7.67 -4.44
N GLU A 35 3.67 6.58 -4.30
CA GLU A 35 3.65 5.47 -5.24
C GLU A 35 2.28 4.77 -5.30
N LEU A 36 1.62 4.61 -4.15
CA LEU A 36 0.29 4.01 -4.07
C LEU A 36 -0.79 4.92 -4.65
N LEU A 37 -0.79 6.20 -4.28
CA LEU A 37 -1.72 7.19 -4.83
C LEU A 37 -1.54 7.39 -6.34
N THR A 38 -0.30 7.31 -6.84
CA THR A 38 -0.03 7.39 -8.29
C THR A 38 -0.54 6.14 -9.01
N THR A 39 -0.40 4.96 -8.40
CA THR A 39 -0.80 3.68 -9.03
C THR A 39 -2.33 3.49 -8.99
N PHE A 40 -2.98 3.82 -7.87
CA PHE A 40 -4.39 3.55 -7.59
C PHE A 40 -5.21 4.84 -7.46
N ALA A 41 -4.91 5.85 -8.29
CA ALA A 41 -5.46 7.20 -8.19
C ALA A 41 -7.00 7.30 -8.13
N THR A 42 -7.70 6.33 -8.73
CA THR A 42 -9.17 6.26 -8.78
C THR A 42 -9.75 5.23 -7.83
N ASP A 43 -8.91 4.36 -7.27
CA ASP A 43 -9.34 3.16 -6.54
C ASP A 43 -9.12 3.32 -5.02
N LEU A 44 -8.15 4.14 -4.61
CA LEU A 44 -7.94 4.56 -3.22
C LEU A 44 -8.63 5.90 -2.96
N GLY A 45 -9.33 6.01 -1.83
CA GLY A 45 -9.89 7.27 -1.38
C GLY A 45 -8.84 8.20 -0.78
N GLU A 46 -7.98 7.62 0.05
CA GLU A 46 -6.92 8.36 0.73
C GLU A 46 -5.80 7.42 1.18
N VAL A 47 -4.63 8.03 1.41
CA VAL A 47 -3.52 7.39 2.12
C VAL A 47 -3.15 8.26 3.31
N ALA A 48 -3.33 7.73 4.52
CA ALA A 48 -2.99 8.42 5.76
C ALA A 48 -1.57 8.03 6.23
N LEU A 49 -0.75 9.03 6.54
CA LEU A 49 0.52 8.82 7.24
C LEU A 49 0.27 8.93 8.75
N VAL A 50 0.42 7.82 9.47
CA VAL A 50 0.10 7.73 10.90
C VAL A 50 1.40 7.71 11.71
N PRO A 51 1.67 8.73 12.55
CA PRO A 51 2.86 8.74 13.41
C PRO A 51 2.79 7.64 14.48
N GLY A 52 3.87 6.87 14.59
CA GLY A 52 4.04 5.85 15.63
C GLY A 52 5.45 5.86 16.25
N ILE A 53 5.71 4.88 17.12
CA ILE A 53 6.98 4.72 17.86
C ILE A 53 7.45 3.26 17.85
N GLY A 54 8.62 2.98 18.42
CA GLY A 54 9.07 1.60 18.65
C GLY A 54 9.46 0.81 17.38
N GLY A 55 9.91 1.50 16.34
CA GLY A 55 10.32 0.83 15.10
C GLY A 55 9.16 0.24 14.30
N VAL A 56 7.95 0.78 14.48
CA VAL A 56 6.76 0.42 13.69
C VAL A 56 6.89 0.87 12.23
N PHE A 57 6.54 -0.02 11.32
CA PHE A 57 6.26 0.29 9.93
C PHE A 57 5.18 -0.69 9.47
N GLU A 58 3.93 -0.23 9.41
CA GLU A 58 2.77 -1.06 9.08
C GLU A 58 1.91 -0.41 8.01
N ILE A 59 1.37 -1.24 7.12
CA ILE A 59 0.47 -0.81 6.07
C ILE A 59 -0.87 -1.50 6.33
N ARG A 60 -1.92 -0.69 6.50
CA ARG A 60 -3.28 -1.17 6.74
C ARG A 60 -4.24 -0.68 5.65
N LEU A 61 -5.23 -1.48 5.32
CA LEU A 61 -6.32 -1.11 4.41
C LEU A 61 -7.64 -1.33 5.15
N ASP A 62 -8.41 -0.26 5.32
CA ASP A 62 -9.68 -0.26 6.07
C ASP A 62 -9.56 -0.92 7.46
N GLY A 63 -8.42 -0.71 8.12
CA GLY A 63 -8.09 -1.26 9.43
C GLY A 63 -7.46 -2.67 9.43
N GLU A 64 -7.44 -3.37 8.30
CA GLU A 64 -6.77 -4.68 8.17
C GLU A 64 -5.29 -4.52 7.83
N THR A 65 -4.40 -5.17 8.58
CA THR A 65 -2.95 -5.14 8.30
C THR A 65 -2.62 -5.94 7.04
N LEU A 66 -2.15 -5.26 6.00
CA LEU A 66 -1.63 -5.87 4.78
C LEU A 66 -0.15 -6.27 4.92
N TRP A 67 0.63 -5.48 5.64
CA TRP A 67 2.06 -5.71 5.82
C TRP A 67 2.56 -5.13 7.15
N SER A 68 3.45 -5.83 7.84
CA SER A 68 4.09 -5.35 9.07
C SER A 68 5.58 -5.69 9.10
N ARG A 69 6.40 -4.68 9.42
CA ARG A 69 7.85 -4.84 9.60
C ARG A 69 8.20 -5.83 10.68
N LYS A 70 7.37 -5.93 11.73
CA LYS A 70 7.61 -6.85 12.84
C LYS A 70 7.46 -8.30 12.41
N ALA A 71 6.53 -8.58 11.50
CA ALA A 71 6.27 -9.93 10.98
C ALA A 71 7.29 -10.34 9.91
N GLU A 72 7.59 -9.42 8.99
CA GLU A 72 8.35 -9.75 7.78
C GLU A 72 9.86 -9.53 7.92
N GLY A 73 10.28 -8.64 8.84
CA GLY A 73 11.68 -8.25 8.99
C GLY A 73 12.15 -7.34 7.85
N GLY A 74 12.64 -6.16 8.19
CA GLY A 74 13.14 -5.19 7.21
C GLY A 74 12.06 -4.24 6.70
N PHE A 75 12.06 -3.94 5.40
CA PHE A 75 11.13 -3.00 4.77
C PHE A 75 10.46 -3.63 3.57
N PRO A 76 9.24 -3.19 3.23
CA PRO A 76 8.53 -3.80 2.14
C PRO A 76 9.15 -3.40 0.79
N GLU A 77 9.21 -4.37 -0.12
CA GLU A 77 9.45 -4.09 -1.53
C GLU A 77 8.19 -3.50 -2.15
N LEU A 78 8.32 -2.34 -2.80
CA LEU A 78 7.18 -1.61 -3.33
C LEU A 78 6.29 -2.44 -4.28
N PRO A 79 6.83 -3.28 -5.19
CA PRO A 79 5.99 -4.16 -6.03
C PRO A 79 5.13 -5.14 -5.22
N ALA A 80 5.63 -5.63 -4.08
CA ALA A 80 4.86 -6.53 -3.22
C ALA A 80 3.66 -5.81 -2.59
N ILE A 81 3.85 -4.58 -2.10
CA ILE A 81 2.75 -3.76 -1.56
C ILE A 81 1.73 -3.43 -2.64
N LYS A 82 2.17 -3.03 -3.84
CA LYS A 82 1.25 -2.75 -4.96
C LYS A 82 0.38 -3.97 -5.28
N ARG A 83 0.94 -5.17 -5.30
CA ARG A 83 0.15 -6.41 -5.50
C ARG A 83 -0.85 -6.64 -4.36
N MET A 84 -0.41 -6.58 -3.10
CA MET A 84 -1.30 -6.76 -1.94
C MET A 84 -2.47 -5.77 -1.94
N VAL A 85 -2.21 -4.51 -2.30
CA VAL A 85 -3.26 -3.48 -2.41
C VAL A 85 -4.17 -3.78 -3.61
N ARG A 86 -3.63 -4.08 -4.79
CA ARG A 86 -4.39 -4.44 -6.00
C ARG A 86 -5.36 -5.58 -5.75
N ASP A 87 -4.89 -6.65 -5.11
CA ASP A 87 -5.69 -7.83 -4.82
C ASP A 87 -6.93 -7.51 -3.96
N ARG A 88 -6.95 -6.37 -3.26
CA ARG A 88 -8.07 -5.91 -2.42
C ARG A 88 -8.92 -4.81 -3.07
N VAL A 89 -8.30 -3.83 -3.75
CA VAL A 89 -9.00 -2.64 -4.25
C VAL A 89 -9.33 -2.69 -5.74
N ALA A 90 -8.60 -3.48 -6.51
CA ALA A 90 -8.72 -3.55 -7.97
C ALA A 90 -8.23 -4.91 -8.52
N PRO A 91 -8.90 -6.04 -8.17
CA PRO A 91 -8.39 -7.39 -8.45
C PRO A 91 -8.16 -7.66 -9.95
N ASP A 92 -8.95 -7.05 -10.83
CA ASP A 92 -8.85 -7.23 -12.28
C ASP A 92 -7.81 -6.32 -12.96
N ARG A 93 -7.08 -5.50 -12.18
CA ARG A 93 -6.09 -4.54 -12.71
C ARG A 93 -4.74 -5.22 -12.96
N ASP A 94 -4.21 -5.02 -14.16
CA ASP A 94 -2.83 -5.37 -14.50
C ASP A 94 -1.85 -4.30 -13.99
N LEU A 95 -0.83 -4.72 -13.24
CA LEU A 95 0.23 -3.84 -12.72
C LEU A 95 1.50 -3.84 -13.59
N GLY A 96 1.45 -4.47 -14.76
CA GLY A 96 2.56 -4.59 -15.70
C GLY A 96 3.79 -5.26 -15.06
N HIS A 97 4.94 -4.60 -15.11
CA HIS A 97 6.19 -5.12 -14.55
C HIS A 97 6.15 -5.39 -13.04
N SER A 98 5.17 -4.83 -12.32
CA SER A 98 5.01 -5.06 -10.88
C SER A 98 4.33 -6.40 -10.57
N ASP A 99 3.77 -7.10 -11.56
CA ASP A 99 3.11 -8.41 -11.34
C ASP A 99 4.09 -9.60 -11.45
N ARG A 100 5.34 -9.37 -11.90
CA ARG A 100 6.35 -10.44 -11.93
C ARG A 100 6.77 -10.83 -10.51
N LYS A 101 6.45 -12.07 -10.11
CA LYS A 101 7.18 -12.83 -9.09
C LYS A 101 8.66 -12.84 -9.50
N LYS A 102 9.55 -12.30 -8.66
CA LYS A 102 10.99 -12.51 -8.85
C LYS A 102 11.22 -14.02 -8.79
N PRO A 103 11.88 -14.65 -9.79
CA PRO A 103 12.21 -16.06 -9.68
C PRO A 103 13.16 -16.23 -8.51
N GLU A 104 12.88 -17.24 -7.71
CA GLU A 104 13.67 -17.67 -6.58
C GLU A 104 15.01 -18.17 -7.15
N THR A 105 16.08 -17.41 -6.96
CA THR A 105 17.42 -17.94 -7.22
C THR A 105 17.80 -18.79 -6.02
N SER A 106 17.43 -20.06 -6.09
CA SER A 106 18.09 -21.14 -5.37
C SER A 106 19.59 -21.01 -5.56
N GLY A 107 20.32 -20.80 -4.46
CA GLY A 107 21.77 -20.91 -4.47
C GLY A 107 22.16 -22.31 -4.94
N GLU A 108 23.03 -22.35 -5.93
CA GLU A 108 23.81 -23.52 -6.32
C GLU A 108 25.25 -23.02 -6.55
N SER A 109 26.19 -23.75 -5.94
CA SER A 109 27.66 -23.61 -5.90
C SER A 109 28.26 -22.58 -4.94
#